data_AF-A0A4D4KTR3-F1
#
_entry.id   AF-A0A4D4KTR3-F1
#
_cell.length_a   1.000
_cell.length_b   1.000
_cell.length_c   1.000
_cell.angle_alpha   90.00
_cell.angle_beta   90.00
_cell.angle_gamma   90.00
#
_symmetry.space_group_name_H-M   'P 1'
#
loop_
_entity.id
_entity.type
_entity.pdbx_description
1 polymer ?
#
loop_
_entity_poly.entity_id
_entity_poly.type
_entity_poly.pdbx_seq_one_letter_code
_entity_poly.pdbx_strand_id
1 'polypeptide(L)'
;MEVEIWPTCIVLPANYRLGLQISGHDFEREPPDEPHEAWVSRGSGPWLHTHPEDRPAEAFAGRTTVHTGRDTDSHLLIPVIPPRDGTVARMST
;
A
#
# COMPACT_ATOMS: atom_id res chain seq x y z
N MET A 1 -10.54 -9.88 -7.13
CA MET A 1 -9.93 -8.60 -7.57
C MET A 1 -8.45 -8.79 -7.39
N GLU A 2 -7.66 -8.46 -8.41
CA GLU A 2 -6.21 -8.53 -8.33
C GLU A 2 -5.67 -7.09 -8.32
N VAL A 3 -4.71 -6.81 -7.44
CA VAL A 3 -4.06 -5.51 -7.35
C VAL A 3 -2.58 -5.71 -7.63
N GLU A 4 -2.09 -5.07 -8.69
CA GLU A 4 -0.67 -5.04 -8.97
C GLU A 4 0.03 -4.14 -7.96
N ILE A 5 1.09 -4.66 -7.34
CA ILE A 5 2.03 -3.87 -6.55
C ILE A 5 3.28 -3.71 -7.40
N TRP A 6 3.67 -2.46 -7.64
CA TRP A 6 4.87 -2.17 -8.41
C TRP A 6 6.11 -2.79 -7.76
N PRO A 7 7.09 -3.27 -8.56
CA PRO A 7 8.21 -4.03 -8.03
C PRO A 7 8.96 -3.27 -6.93
N THR A 8 9.18 -3.92 -5.80
CA THR A 8 10.05 -3.43 -4.73
C THR A 8 11.15 -4.45 -4.47
N CYS A 9 12.31 -3.96 -4.01
CA CYS A 9 13.40 -4.79 -3.54
C CYS A 9 13.82 -4.28 -2.16
N ILE A 10 13.37 -4.97 -1.12
CA ILE A 10 13.63 -4.60 0.27
C ILE A 10 14.24 -5.79 1.01
N VAL A 11 15.19 -5.49 1.89
CA VAL A 11 15.72 -6.46 2.87
C VAL A 11 15.14 -6.08 4.21
N LEU A 12 14.45 -7.01 4.88
CA LEU A 12 13.94 -6.80 6.23
C LEU A 12 14.99 -7.26 7.25
N PRO A 13 15.55 -6.35 8.07
CA PRO A 13 16.41 -6.75 9.18
C PRO A 13 15.65 -7.57 10.21
N ALA A 14 16.39 -8.26 11.08
CA ALA A 14 15.79 -8.94 12.23
C ALA A 14 14.92 -7.98 13.05
N ASN A 15 13.77 -8.48 13.52
CA ASN A 15 12.75 -7.76 14.30
C ASN A 15 11.95 -6.69 13.55
N TYR A 16 12.16 -6.51 12.25
CA TYR A 16 11.27 -5.69 11.42
C TYR A 16 10.03 -6.49 11.00
N ARG A 17 8.94 -5.80 10.68
CA ARG A 17 7.69 -6.39 10.21
C ARG A 17 7.24 -5.71 8.93
N LEU A 18 6.56 -6.45 8.07
CA LEU A 18 5.78 -5.89 6.97
C LEU A 18 4.44 -5.39 7.50
N GLY A 19 4.11 -4.14 7.17
CA GLY A 19 2.78 -3.58 7.36
C GLY A 19 2.06 -3.51 6.01
N LEU A 20 0.79 -3.95 5.98
CA LEU A 20 -0.10 -3.77 4.84
C LEU A 20 -1.22 -2.81 5.26
N GLN A 21 -1.34 -1.69 4.56
CA GLN A 21 -2.45 -0.74 4.70
C GLN A 21 -3.32 -0.82 3.45
N ILE A 22 -4.62 -1.04 3.63
CA ILE A 22 -5.62 -1.03 2.56
C ILE A 22 -6.55 0.14 2.82
N SER A 23 -6.73 0.99 1.81
CA SER A 23 -7.58 2.19 1.89
C SER A 23 -8.36 2.37 0.58
N GLY A 24 -9.51 3.04 0.68
CA GLY A 24 -10.31 3.47 -0.48
C GLY A 24 -9.83 4.77 -1.13
N HIS A 25 -8.71 5.33 -0.67
CA HIS A 25 -8.07 6.53 -1.20
C HIS A 25 -6.55 6.35 -1.23
N ASP A 26 -5.89 7.22 -1.98
CA ASP A 26 -4.43 7.26 -2.11
C ASP A 26 -3.74 7.51 -0.76
N PHE A 27 -2.50 7.04 -0.64
CA PHE A 27 -1.72 7.30 0.56
C PHE A 27 -1.34 8.78 0.66
N GLU A 28 -1.67 9.40 1.79
CA GLU A 28 -1.37 10.81 2.09
C GLU A 28 -0.51 10.97 3.36
N ARG A 29 0.35 11.98 3.34
CA ARG A 29 1.14 12.51 4.46
C ARG A 29 0.69 13.92 4.75
N GLU A 30 1.07 14.42 5.93
CA GLU A 30 0.99 15.85 6.20
C GLU A 30 1.75 16.66 5.13
N PRO A 31 1.23 17.83 4.75
CA PRO A 31 1.92 18.68 3.79
C PRO A 31 3.32 19.04 4.32
N PRO A 32 4.33 19.13 3.45
CA PRO A 32 5.67 19.55 3.84
C PRO A 32 5.63 21.01 4.33
N ASP A 33 6.49 21.34 5.30
CA ASP A 33 6.64 22.72 5.81
C ASP A 33 7.02 23.71 4.68
N GLU A 34 7.82 23.24 3.72
CA GLU A 34 8.24 23.99 2.53
C GLU A 34 7.76 23.26 1.26
N PRO A 35 6.54 23.55 0.76
CA PRO A 35 6.02 22.93 -0.45
C PRO A 35 6.67 23.47 -1.72
N HIS A 36 6.61 22.68 -2.80
CA HIS A 36 7.01 23.13 -4.12
C HIS A 36 6.06 24.22 -4.63
N GLU A 37 6.59 25.22 -5.33
CA GLU A 37 5.84 26.42 -5.76
C GLU A 37 4.60 26.12 -6.61
N ALA A 38 4.65 25.03 -7.37
CA ALA A 38 3.59 24.65 -8.31
C ALA A 38 2.71 23.48 -7.83
N TRP A 39 3.08 22.74 -6.78
CA TRP A 39 2.30 21.60 -6.29
C TRP A 39 2.70 21.16 -4.88
N VAL A 40 1.74 20.65 -4.11
CA VAL A 40 1.98 20.08 -2.78
C VAL A 40 1.90 18.57 -2.87
N SER A 41 3.05 17.89 -2.83
CA SER A 41 3.10 16.42 -2.82
C SER A 41 2.74 15.90 -1.44
N ARG A 42 1.73 15.04 -1.37
CA ARG A 42 1.32 14.38 -0.11
C ARG A 42 1.62 12.89 -0.09
N GLY A 43 2.31 12.34 -1.09
CA GLY A 43 2.62 10.91 -1.14
C GLY A 43 2.61 10.41 -2.57
N SER A 44 1.45 10.47 -3.23
CA SER A 44 1.24 10.18 -4.66
C SER A 44 1.76 11.28 -5.60
N GLY A 45 2.86 11.96 -5.25
CA GLY A 45 3.35 13.11 -6.03
C GLY A 45 2.30 14.22 -6.12
N PRO A 46 2.16 14.93 -7.27
CA PRO A 46 1.12 15.94 -7.48
C PRO A 46 -0.30 15.37 -7.71
N TRP A 47 -0.47 14.04 -7.79
CA TRP A 47 -1.76 13.42 -8.13
C TRP A 47 -2.53 13.06 -6.87
N LEU A 48 -3.38 13.98 -6.39
CA LEU A 48 -4.16 13.78 -5.16
C LEU A 48 -5.49 13.04 -5.37
N HIS A 49 -6.01 13.00 -6.61
CA HIS A 49 -7.29 12.37 -6.93
C HIS A 49 -8.46 12.83 -6.04
N THR A 50 -8.57 14.13 -5.78
CA THR A 50 -9.62 14.72 -4.93
C THR A 50 -10.57 15.66 -5.67
N HIS A 51 -10.42 15.79 -7.01
CA HIS A 51 -11.27 16.70 -7.78
C HIS A 51 -12.73 16.23 -7.75
N PRO A 52 -13.69 17.07 -7.33
CA PRO A 52 -15.07 16.64 -7.06
C PRO A 52 -15.82 16.16 -8.31
N GLU A 53 -15.44 16.62 -9.51
CA GLU A 53 -16.04 16.14 -10.76
C GLU A 53 -15.50 14.76 -11.18
N ASP A 54 -14.25 14.42 -10.83
CA ASP A 54 -13.62 13.12 -11.15
C ASP A 54 -13.87 12.09 -10.04
N ARG A 55 -14.03 12.56 -8.79
CA ARG A 55 -14.27 11.75 -7.59
C ARG A 55 -15.49 12.25 -6.80
N PRO A 56 -16.69 12.25 -7.40
CA PRO A 56 -17.91 12.67 -6.72
C PRO A 56 -18.22 11.77 -5.52
N ALA A 57 -18.66 12.37 -4.41
CA ALA A 57 -18.90 11.66 -3.16
C ALA A 57 -19.99 10.57 -3.30
N GLU A 58 -20.98 10.81 -4.16
CA GLU A 58 -22.07 9.88 -4.45
C GLU A 58 -21.57 8.54 -4.99
N ALA A 59 -20.40 8.51 -5.64
CA ALA A 59 -19.78 7.30 -6.16
C ALA A 59 -18.68 6.75 -5.23
N PHE A 60 -17.89 7.61 -4.58
CA PHE A 60 -16.64 7.19 -3.91
C PHE A 60 -16.67 7.24 -2.37
N ALA A 61 -17.67 7.85 -1.73
CA ALA A 61 -17.75 7.97 -0.26
C ALA A 61 -18.42 6.77 0.42
N GLY A 62 -18.45 5.61 -0.24
CA GLY A 62 -19.07 4.39 0.27
C GLY A 62 -18.25 3.66 1.32
N ARG A 63 -18.84 2.60 1.90
CA ARG A 63 -18.15 1.69 2.81
C ARG A 63 -17.58 0.50 2.04
N THR A 64 -16.26 0.38 2.02
CA THR A 64 -15.55 -0.79 1.49
C THR A 64 -15.32 -1.80 2.60
N THR A 65 -15.58 -3.09 2.33
CA THR A 65 -15.32 -4.20 3.25
C THR A 65 -14.35 -5.18 2.59
N VAL A 66 -13.24 -5.48 3.26
CA VAL A 66 -12.29 -6.52 2.82
C VAL A 66 -12.63 -7.80 3.56
N HIS A 67 -13.01 -8.83 2.83
CA HIS A 67 -13.31 -10.16 3.39
C HIS A 67 -12.02 -10.97 3.46
N THR A 68 -11.72 -11.58 4.62
CA THR A 68 -10.52 -12.38 4.84
C THR A 68 -10.82 -13.68 5.60
N GLY A 69 -9.97 -14.69 5.40
CA GLY A 69 -10.03 -15.98 6.10
C GLY A 69 -11.04 -16.98 5.52
N ARG A 70 -10.92 -18.25 5.91
CA ARG A 70 -11.77 -19.38 5.47
C ARG A 70 -11.97 -19.40 3.95
N ASP A 71 -13.21 -19.17 3.50
CA ASP A 71 -13.64 -19.22 2.11
C ASP A 71 -13.35 -17.92 1.35
N THR A 72 -12.79 -16.90 2.02
CA THR A 72 -12.41 -15.61 1.45
C THR A 72 -10.90 -15.39 1.55
N ASP A 73 -10.20 -15.91 0.54
CA ASP A 73 -8.73 -15.95 0.49
C ASP A 73 -8.10 -14.64 -0.01
N SER A 74 -8.43 -13.52 0.63
CA SER A 74 -7.68 -12.28 0.40
C SER A 74 -6.28 -12.42 0.99
N HIS A 75 -5.26 -12.34 0.13
CA HIS A 75 -3.87 -12.53 0.52
C HIS A 75 -2.94 -11.54 -0.18
N LEU A 76 -1.72 -11.43 0.34
CA LEU A 76 -0.64 -10.65 -0.26
C LEU A 76 0.42 -11.60 -0.81
N LEU A 77 0.65 -11.55 -2.12
CA LEU A 77 1.70 -12.33 -2.77
C LEU A 77 3.05 -11.62 -2.58
N ILE A 78 4.01 -12.29 -1.91
CA ILE A 78 5.35 -11.76 -1.66
C ILE A 78 6.40 -12.66 -2.35
N PRO A 79 7.24 -12.12 -3.24
CA PRO A 79 8.37 -12.86 -3.81
C PRO A 79 9.52 -12.94 -2.79
N VAL A 80 9.47 -13.94 -1.90
CA VAL A 80 10.55 -14.19 -0.94
C VAL A 80 11.76 -14.78 -1.67
N ILE A 81 12.86 -14.02 -1.71
CA ILE A 81 14.12 -14.47 -2.29
C ILE A 81 14.95 -15.19 -1.22
N PRO A 82 15.26 -16.50 -1.36
CA PRO A 82 16.05 -17.22 -0.39
C PRO A 82 17.52 -16.78 -0.41
N PRO A 83 18.27 -16.98 0.69
CA PRO A 83 19.71 -16.79 0.68
C PRO A 83 20.39 -17.82 -0.22
N ARG A 84 21.60 -17.48 -0.68
CA ARG A 84 22.36 -18.27 -1.66
C ARG A 84 22.69 -19.69 -1.21
N ASP A 85 22.72 -19.95 0.09
CA ASP A 85 23.01 -21.26 0.69
C ASP A 85 21.77 -22.14 0.87
N GLY A 86 20.58 -21.66 0.47
CA GLY A 86 19.33 -22.39 0.59
C GLY A 86 18.73 -22.42 2.00
N THR A 87 19.31 -21.68 2.95
CA THR A 87 18.76 -21.59 4.31
C THR A 87 17.41 -20.87 4.30
N VAL A 88 16.31 -21.59 4.49
CA VAL A 88 14.99 -20.95 4.60
C VAL A 88 14.91 -20.19 5.91
N ALA A 89 14.85 -18.86 5.85
CA ALA A 89 14.57 -18.03 7.03
C ALA A 89 13.19 -18.43 7.57
N ARG A 90 13.16 -19.05 8.76
CA ARG A 90 11.90 -19.42 9.42
C ARG A 90 11.26 -18.15 9.95
N MET A 91 10.08 -17.83 9.45
CA MET A 91 9.24 -16.76 9.97
C MET A 91 8.70 -17.23 11.33
N SER A 92 9.08 -16.56 12.43
CA SER A 92 8.52 -16.87 13.75
C SER A 92 7.09 -16.31 13.83
N THR A 93 6.14 -17.17 14.15
CA THR A 93 4.73 -16.80 14.40
C THR A 93 4.59 -15.90 15.61
#